data_AF-A0A2L2YQC7-F1
#
_entry.id   AF-A0A2L2YQC7-F1
#
_cell.length_a   1.000
_cell.length_b   1.000
_cell.length_c   1.000
_cell.angle_alpha   90.00
_cell.angle_beta   90.00
_cell.angle_gamma   90.00
#
_symmetry.space_group_name_H-M   'P 1'
#
loop_
_entity.id
_entity.type
_entity.pdbx_description
1 polymer ?
#
loop_
_entity_poly.entity_id
_entity_poly.type
_entity_poly.pdbx_seq_one_letter_code
_entity_poly.pdbx_strand_id
1 'polypeptide(L)' 'PQVSTAVVEPYNSILTTHTTLEHSDCDYMVDNAAIYDNCRRNLDIERHTYTNLNRLIVQIVSSITASHRFDGALNVD' A
#
# COMPACT_ATOMS: atom_id res chain seq x y z
N PRO A 1 -19.09 -3.50 7.21
CA PRO A 1 -19.39 -2.51 6.15
C PRO A 1 -18.15 -2.27 5.29
N GLN A 2 -18.09 -3.03 4.20
CA GLN A 2 -17.44 -2.76 2.92
C GLN A 2 -16.24 -1.79 2.92
N VAL A 3 -15.03 -2.31 3.23
CA VAL A 3 -13.77 -1.64 2.82
C VAL A 3 -13.75 -1.45 1.31
N SER A 4 -14.35 -2.40 0.60
CA SER A 4 -14.53 -2.36 -0.83
C SER A 4 -15.76 -1.53 -1.21
N THR A 5 -15.54 -0.48 -1.99
CA THR A 5 -16.60 0.42 -2.47
C THR A 5 -17.44 -0.19 -3.59
N ALA A 6 -16.99 -1.30 -4.18
CA ALA A 6 -17.68 -1.99 -5.26
C ALA A 6 -17.50 -3.51 -5.15
N VAL A 7 -18.57 -4.29 -5.35
CA VAL A 7 -18.52 -5.76 -5.30
C VAL A 7 -17.54 -6.40 -6.30
N VAL A 8 -17.10 -5.65 -7.32
CA VAL A 8 -16.15 -6.08 -8.36
C VAL A 8 -14.69 -5.78 -8.01
N GLU A 9 -14.42 -5.01 -6.96
CA GLU A 9 -13.06 -4.58 -6.59
C GLU A 9 -12.09 -5.76 -6.35
N PRO A 10 -12.50 -6.89 -5.73
CA PRO A 10 -11.62 -8.06 -5.62
C PRO A 10 -11.27 -8.68 -6.97
N TYR A 11 -12.24 -8.72 -7.90
CA TYR A 11 -12.01 -9.25 -9.25
C TYR A 11 -11.04 -8.36 -10.03
N ASN A 12 -11.26 -7.05 -9.98
CA ASN A 12 -10.37 -6.08 -10.63
C ASN A 12 -8.95 -6.17 -10.07
N SER A 13 -8.81 -6.30 -8.74
CA SER A 13 -7.50 -6.42 -8.09
C SER A 13 -6.76 -7.67 -8.55
N ILE A 14 -7.41 -8.84 -8.57
CA ILE A 14 -6.78 -10.10 -8.99
C ILE A 14 -6.43 -10.08 -10.48
N LEU A 15 -7.33 -9.59 -11.33
CA LEU A 15 -7.10 -9.53 -12.78
C LEU A 15 -5.93 -8.60 -13.11
N THR A 16 -5.89 -7.41 -12.50
CA THR A 16 -4.78 -6.48 -12.68
C THR A 16 -3.47 -7.07 -12.15
N THR A 17 -3.45 -7.67 -10.96
CA THR A 17 -2.25 -8.34 -10.44
C THR A 17 -1.74 -9.43 -11.39
N HIS A 18 -2.64 -10.28 -11.92
CA HIS A 18 -2.25 -11.32 -12.87
C HIS A 18 -1.57 -10.75 -14.12
N THR A 19 -2.12 -9.68 -14.70
CA THR A 19 -1.53 -9.06 -15.90
C THR A 19 -0.23 -8.32 -15.58
N THR A 20 -0.14 -7.66 -14.43
CA THR A 20 1.06 -6.89 -14.03
C THR A 20 2.25 -7.80 -13.70
N LEU A 21 2.00 -8.98 -13.10
CA LEU A 21 3.06 -9.95 -12.75
C LEU A 21 3.90 -10.41 -13.94
N GLU A 22 3.34 -10.42 -15.16
CA GLU A 22 4.07 -10.81 -16.36
C GLU A 22 4.96 -9.68 -16.92
N HIS A 23 4.79 -8.45 -16.43
CA HIS A 23 5.40 -7.25 -16.99
C HIS A 23 6.19 -6.42 -15.95
N SER A 24 6.28 -6.90 -14.71
CA SER A 24 6.91 -6.19 -13.61
C SER A 24 7.98 -7.06 -12.95
N ASP A 25 9.17 -6.50 -12.75
CA ASP A 25 10.25 -7.17 -12.03
C ASP A 25 10.02 -7.18 -10.51
N CYS A 26 9.14 -6.30 -10.00
CA CYS A 26 8.80 -6.21 -8.59
C CYS A 26 7.47 -5.46 -8.38
N ASP A 27 6.52 -6.09 -7.68
CA ASP A 27 5.21 -5.52 -7.37
C ASP A 27 4.97 -5.39 -5.86
N TYR A 28 4.35 -4.29 -5.44
CA TYR A 28 3.95 -4.04 -4.06
C TYR A 28 2.42 -3.94 -3.96
N MET A 29 1.80 -4.96 -3.36
CA MET A 29 0.35 -4.96 -3.14
C MET A 29 -0.02 -4.15 -1.89
N VAL A 30 -1.00 -3.27 -2.04
CA VAL A 30 -1.49 -2.38 -0.98
C VAL A 30 -2.91 -2.80 -0.61
N ASP A 31 -3.07 -3.54 0.50
CA ASP A 31 -4.37 -3.97 0.99
C ASP A 31 -5.02 -2.89 1.86
N ASN A 32 -6.06 -2.25 1.31
CA ASN A 32 -6.84 -1.25 2.01
C ASN A 32 -7.35 -1.77 3.36
N ALA A 33 -7.85 -3.01 3.44
CA ALA A 33 -8.43 -3.55 4.68
C ALA A 33 -7.39 -3.67 5.80
N ALA A 34 -6.21 -4.18 5.47
CA ALA A 34 -5.08 -4.26 6.40
C ALA A 34 -4.62 -2.87 6.86
N ILE A 35 -4.61 -1.87 5.96
CA ILE A 35 -4.20 -0.51 6.30
C ILE A 35 -5.24 0.18 7.19
N TYR A 36 -6.53 0.04 6.87
CA TYR A 36 -7.63 0.55 7.72
C TYR A 36 -7.56 -0.05 9.12
N ASP A 37 -7.32 -1.35 9.22
CA ASP A 37 -7.19 -2.07 10.48
C ASP A 37 -5.95 -1.63 11.27
N ASN A 38 -4.80 -1.44 10.61
CA ASN A 38 -3.61 -0.90 11.24
C ASN A 38 -3.83 0.52 11.80
N CYS A 39 -4.46 1.41 11.02
CA CYS A 39 -4.80 2.76 11.45
C CYS A 39 -5.75 2.77 12.65
N ARG A 40 -6.72 1.85 12.66
CA ARG A 40 -7.68 1.72 13.75
C ARG A 40 -7.05 1.18 15.03
N ARG A 41 -6.17 0.18 14.93
CA ARG A 41 -5.57 -0.48 16.10
C ARG A 41 -4.39 0.30 16.69
N ASN A 42 -3.54 0.89 15.84
CA ASN A 42 -2.25 1.44 16.27
C ASN A 42 -2.21 2.97 16.31
N LEU A 43 -3.09 3.66 15.57
CA LEU A 43 -3.07 5.12 15.45
C LEU A 43 -4.29 5.79 16.09
N ASP A 44 -5.23 5.01 16.64
CA ASP A 44 -6.48 5.47 17.30
C ASP A 44 -7.29 6.47 16.44
N ILE A 45 -7.23 6.30 15.11
CA ILE A 45 -7.96 7.17 14.18
C ILE A 45 -9.39 6.63 14.08
N GLU A 46 -10.34 7.32 14.71
CA GLU A 46 -11.75 6.91 14.73
C GLU A 46 -12.45 7.10 13.37
N ARG A 47 -12.01 8.08 12.57
CA ARG A 47 -12.56 8.40 11.24
C ARG A 47 -11.46 8.47 10.19
N HIS A 48 -11.20 7.33 9.55
CA HIS A 48 -10.21 7.19 8.49
C HIS A 48 -10.63 7.99 7.26
N THR A 49 -9.78 8.93 6.84
CA THR A 49 -9.92 9.61 5.53
C THR A 49 -8.87 9.06 4.57
N TYR A 50 -9.16 9.07 3.26
CA TYR A 50 -8.18 8.73 2.23
C TYR A 50 -6.90 9.56 2.35
N THR A 51 -6.97 10.79 2.87
CA THR A 51 -5.78 11.60 3.15
C THR A 51 -4.85 10.96 4.18
N ASN A 52 -5.38 10.40 5.27
CA ASN A 52 -4.57 9.75 6.30
C ASN A 52 -3.93 8.45 5.76
N LEU A 53 -4.70 7.68 5.00
CA LEU A 53 -4.23 6.45 4.35
C LEU A 53 -3.12 6.74 3.34
N ASN A 54 -3.34 7.72 2.46
CA ASN A 54 -2.36 8.10 1.44
C ASN A 54 -1.08 8.65 2.06
N ARG A 55 -1.15 9.34 3.21
CA ARG A 55 0.06 9.78 3.93
C ARG A 55 0.91 8.60 4.41
N LEU A 56 0.29 7.56 4.96
CA LEU A 56 0.99 6.35 5.39
C LEU A 56 1.61 5.62 4.20
N ILE A 57 0.85 5.44 3.11
CA ILE A 57 1.33 4.79 1.89
C ILE A 57 2.53 5.56 1.32
N VAL A 58 2.45 6.89 1.21
CA VAL A 58 3.55 7.73 0.71
C VAL A 58 4.81 7.61 1.58
N GLN A 59 4.67 7.53 2.90
CA GLN A 59 5.81 7.32 3.79
C GLN A 59 6.48 5.96 3.55
N ILE A 60 5.69 4.89 3.43
CA ILE A 60 6.20 3.54 3.16
C ILE A 60 6.92 3.49 1.81
N VAL A 61 6.29 3.99 0.74
CA VAL A 61 6.87 4.00 -0.62
C VAL A 61 8.12 4.87 -0.67
N SER A 62 8.12 6.02 0.01
CA SER A 62 9.31 6.87 0.12
C SER A 62 10.47 6.14 0.81
N SER A 63 10.19 5.40 1.89
CA SER A 63 11.20 4.61 2.59
C SER A 63 11.76 3.46 1.74
N ILE A 64 10.91 2.74 1.01
CA ILE A 64 11.34 1.64 0.13
C ILE A 64 12.23 2.18 -0.99
N THR A 65 11.85 3.31 -1.59
CA THR A 65 12.62 3.93 -2.68
C THR A 65 13.81 4.76 -2.20
N ALA A 66 14.00 4.93 -0.89
CA ALA A 66 15.08 5.76 -0.35
C ALA A 66 16.47 5.21 -0.71
N SER A 67 16.64 3.88 -0.72
CA SER A 67 17.88 3.21 -1.13
C SER A 67 18.25 3.48 -2.59
N HIS A 68 17.25 3.63 -3.47
CA HIS A 68 17.48 3.98 -4.87
C HIS A 68 17.71 5.48 -5.10
N ARG A 69 17.22 6.34 -4.20
CA ARG A 69 17.30 7.81 -4.34
C ARG A 69 18.53 8.41 -3.67
N PHE A 70 19.08 7.75 -2.65
CA PHE A 70 20.20 8.25 -1.88
C PHE A 70 21.23 7.13 -1.66
N ASP A 71 22.41 7.28 -2.24
CA ASP A 71 23.55 6.42 -1.94
C ASP A 71 23.85 6.46 -0.43
N GLY A 72 23.88 5.28 0.20
CA GLY A 72 24.25 5.11 1.61
C GLY A 72 23.10 5.11 2.64
N ALA A 73 21.83 5.25 2.25
CA ALA A 73 20.70 5.24 3.20
C ALA A 73 20.34 3.83 3.75
N LEU A 74 20.76 2.77 3.05
CA LEU A 74 20.60 1.37 3.43
C LEU A 74 21.89 0.66 3.04
N ASN A 75 22.98 0.97 3.73
CA ASN A 75 24.20 0.16 3.61
C ASN A 75 23.92 -1.18 4.28
N VAL A 76 23.35 -2.12 3.54
CA VAL A 76 23.37 -3.55 3.85
C VAL A 76 24.30 -4.17 2.83
N ASP A 77 25.60 -4.01 3.09
CA ASP A 77 26.58 -5.03 2.70
C ASP A 77 26.53 -6.14 3.76
#